data_AF-A0A938U3W3-F1
#
_entry.id   AF-A0A938U3W3-F1
#
_cell.length_a   1.000
_cell.length_b   1.000
_cell.length_c   1.000
_cell.angle_alpha   90.00
_cell.angle_beta   90.00
_cell.angle_gamma   90.00
#
_symmetry.space_group_name_H-M   'P 1'
#
loop_
_entity.id
_entity.type
_entity.pdbx_description
1 polymer ?
#
loop_
_entity_poly.entity_id
_entity_poly.type
_entity_poly.pdbx_seq_one_letter_code
_entity_poly.pdbx_strand_id
1 'polypeptide(L)'
;MSSPQASVFQKHRSAGDVAGDTMWASSKVTGRAVRCTREGAARDVDSEFELAEGDRVLWRLLHVPRRFADLEKAALMPPDELRAALRALIAADAVEVVDADQGRALLPAELKRARAEASGKTWRPATGALVAKVYRPEIDGGAGSVEGSANPEVAPHDAGATASRARAAAATAPAAGAPHPPGPPPSTGVSSPGFQVPRTTTGAGPTVSAAPPPRTAPPAPAAAPPTAPPASSAPSAAGAAVPAPPQAIGNRPLLPTDRTTYTQLAQAHAAMARLDHYAFLGLLSNAEEGAIRAAYVGLARDYHPDRIAGSPLGDDPQVRGWIEALFKRLGEAQKTLMNAESRARYDREQKALAASSGGATTSAGRQRRPLEARNAFIMAETFFKKKDYAQAELHYRQASNFDPEEGLIAVALAWCIFVNPERAPEQRHDDARKRLEEAIKKFNSGDAAYKLGRVLREMGDEAGATKHFQLALRITPNHVDAQREVRIIEMRRAKEADKSAEDAKAGLLGKLFKR
;
A
#
# COMPACT_ATOMS: atom_id res chain seq x y z
N MET A 1 -8.85 12.88 -34.12
CA MET A 1 -7.85 13.17 -33.05
C MET A 1 -8.41 12.59 -31.77
N SER A 2 -7.62 11.85 -30.99
CA SER A 2 -8.11 11.24 -29.74
C SER A 2 -8.48 12.31 -28.72
N SER A 3 -9.61 12.13 -28.03
CA SER A 3 -10.08 13.01 -26.95
C SER A 3 -9.05 13.08 -25.82
N PRO A 4 -8.91 14.21 -25.10
CA PRO A 4 -8.01 14.28 -23.93
C PRO A 4 -8.30 13.16 -22.90
N GLN A 5 -9.58 12.79 -22.73
CA GLN A 5 -10.00 11.73 -21.82
C GLN A 5 -9.63 10.33 -22.34
N ALA A 6 -9.67 10.10 -23.65
CA ALA A 6 -9.22 8.85 -24.26
C ALA A 6 -7.69 8.65 -24.13
N SER A 7 -6.91 9.72 -24.27
CA SER A 7 -5.46 9.69 -24.00
C SER A 7 -5.16 9.39 -22.52
N VAL A 8 -5.91 9.98 -21.59
CA VAL A 8 -5.85 9.67 -20.16
C VAL A 8 -6.23 8.21 -19.89
N PHE A 9 -7.33 7.71 -20.47
CA PHE A 9 -7.74 6.31 -20.37
C PHE A 9 -6.61 5.38 -20.82
N GLN A 10 -6.09 5.55 -22.04
CA GLN A 10 -5.04 4.69 -22.57
C GLN A 10 -3.75 4.74 -21.74
N LYS A 11 -3.35 5.92 -21.26
CA LYS A 11 -2.21 6.09 -20.34
C LYS A 11 -2.40 5.31 -19.03
N HIS A 12 -3.59 5.37 -18.41
CA HIS A 12 -3.88 4.65 -17.18
C HIS A 12 -4.26 3.17 -17.39
N ARG A 13 -4.64 2.75 -18.60
CA ARG A 13 -4.91 1.36 -18.98
C ARG A 13 -3.63 0.58 -19.27
N SER A 14 -2.60 1.26 -19.80
CA SER A 14 -1.28 0.70 -20.15
C SER A 14 -0.19 0.90 -19.10
N ALA A 15 -0.37 1.83 -18.15
CA ALA A 15 0.57 2.02 -17.04
C ALA A 15 0.66 0.74 -16.18
N GLY A 16 1.78 0.03 -16.32
CA GLY A 16 2.07 -1.21 -15.60
C GLY A 16 2.02 -1.09 -14.08
N ASP A 17 1.88 -2.23 -13.42
CA ASP A 17 1.50 -2.31 -12.01
C ASP A 17 2.67 -1.99 -11.05
N VAL A 18 3.01 -0.70 -10.97
CA VAL A 18 3.85 -0.16 -9.90
C VAL A 18 3.03 -0.25 -8.62
N ALA A 19 3.53 -0.99 -7.62
CA ALA A 19 2.80 -1.45 -6.42
C ALA A 19 2.14 -0.39 -5.50
N GLY A 20 2.14 0.89 -5.87
CA GLY A 20 1.33 1.95 -5.26
C GLY A 20 0.00 2.24 -5.98
N ASP A 21 -0.14 1.89 -7.25
CA ASP A 21 -1.27 2.33 -8.09
C ASP A 21 -2.49 1.39 -8.00
N THR A 22 -2.27 0.07 -7.96
CA THR A 22 -3.32 -0.90 -7.58
C THR A 22 -3.78 -0.69 -6.15
N MET A 23 -2.86 -0.31 -5.25
CA MET A 23 -3.21 0.09 -3.87
C MET A 23 -4.12 1.33 -3.85
N TRP A 24 -3.94 2.30 -4.75
CA TRP A 24 -4.86 3.45 -4.87
C TRP A 24 -6.25 3.03 -5.34
N ALA A 25 -6.34 2.26 -6.43
CA ALA A 25 -7.62 1.79 -6.96
C ALA A 25 -8.33 0.92 -5.92
N SER A 26 -7.66 -0.10 -5.40
CA SER A 26 -8.18 -0.97 -4.34
C SER A 26 -8.62 -0.16 -3.12
N SER A 27 -7.80 0.77 -2.61
CA SER A 27 -8.19 1.61 -1.45
C SER A 27 -9.35 2.56 -1.73
N LYS A 28 -9.65 2.91 -2.99
CA LYS A 28 -10.75 3.80 -3.37
C LYS A 28 -12.06 3.07 -3.67
N VAL A 29 -12.03 1.88 -4.25
CA VAL A 29 -13.24 1.12 -4.63
C VAL A 29 -13.55 -0.09 -3.75
N THR A 30 -12.61 -0.57 -2.92
CA THR A 30 -12.90 -1.64 -1.94
C THR A 30 -13.95 -1.17 -0.95
N GLY A 31 -15.01 -1.97 -0.76
CA GLY A 31 -16.14 -1.60 0.10
C GLY A 31 -17.05 -0.51 -0.49
N ARG A 32 -16.96 -0.23 -1.79
CA ARG A 32 -17.80 0.76 -2.50
C ARG A 32 -18.45 0.20 -3.75
N ALA A 33 -19.29 1.01 -4.39
CA ALA A 33 -19.86 0.74 -5.71
C ALA A 33 -19.32 1.71 -6.76
N VAL A 34 -19.44 1.32 -8.02
CA VAL A 34 -19.02 2.10 -9.19
C VAL A 34 -20.14 2.14 -10.23
N ARG A 35 -20.27 3.27 -10.93
CA ARG A 35 -21.25 3.48 -12.01
C ARG A 35 -20.70 4.43 -13.07
N CYS A 36 -21.20 4.36 -14.29
CA CYS A 36 -20.92 5.36 -15.33
C CYS A 36 -21.38 6.76 -14.87
N THR A 37 -20.59 7.80 -15.17
CA THR A 37 -21.01 9.19 -14.97
C THR A 37 -22.16 9.55 -15.92
N ARG A 38 -22.95 10.57 -15.58
CA ARG A 38 -24.04 11.06 -16.45
C ARG A 38 -23.53 11.52 -17.82
N GLU A 39 -22.31 12.05 -17.87
CA GLU A 39 -21.65 12.43 -19.13
C GLU A 39 -21.12 11.21 -19.88
N GLY A 40 -20.46 10.27 -19.20
CA GLY A 40 -19.99 9.03 -19.82
C GLY A 40 -21.12 8.21 -20.45
N ALA A 41 -22.28 8.13 -19.78
CA ALA A 41 -23.47 7.46 -20.30
C ALA A 41 -24.10 8.13 -21.54
N ALA A 42 -23.71 9.36 -21.87
CA ALA A 42 -24.19 10.11 -23.05
C ALA A 42 -23.19 10.11 -24.23
N ARG A 43 -22.02 9.47 -24.06
CA ARG A 43 -20.95 9.41 -25.07
C ARG A 43 -20.79 7.99 -25.60
N ASP A 44 -20.32 7.86 -26.84
CA ASP A 44 -19.92 6.56 -27.39
C ASP A 44 -18.50 6.19 -26.91
N VAL A 45 -18.41 5.86 -25.61
CA VAL A 45 -17.14 5.53 -24.94
C VAL A 45 -16.50 4.25 -25.51
N ASP A 46 -17.30 3.30 -26.01
CA ASP A 46 -16.81 2.09 -26.69
C ASP A 46 -15.92 2.47 -27.90
N SER A 47 -16.35 3.46 -28.69
CA SER A 47 -15.58 3.99 -29.84
C SER A 47 -14.55 5.05 -29.46
N GLU A 48 -14.85 5.96 -28.50
CA GLU A 48 -13.96 7.06 -28.11
C GLU A 48 -12.67 6.57 -27.47
N PHE A 49 -12.74 5.50 -26.67
CA PHE A 49 -11.60 4.98 -25.89
C PHE A 49 -10.96 3.72 -26.50
N GLU A 50 -11.49 3.21 -27.62
CA GLU A 50 -11.04 1.98 -28.29
C GLU A 50 -11.03 0.76 -27.33
N LEU A 51 -12.15 0.54 -26.65
CA LEU A 51 -12.23 -0.43 -25.54
C LEU A 51 -12.02 -1.90 -25.98
N ALA A 52 -11.14 -2.60 -25.27
CA ALA A 52 -10.96 -4.05 -25.42
C ALA A 52 -12.26 -4.82 -25.09
N GLU A 53 -12.39 -6.08 -25.52
CA GLU A 53 -13.63 -6.86 -25.30
C GLU A 53 -14.03 -6.95 -23.82
N GLY A 54 -13.08 -7.22 -22.93
CA GLY A 54 -13.32 -7.23 -21.49
C GLY A 54 -13.75 -5.87 -20.94
N ASP A 55 -13.13 -4.78 -21.44
CA ASP A 55 -13.42 -3.42 -21.01
C ASP A 55 -14.82 -2.98 -21.48
N ARG A 56 -15.26 -3.39 -22.67
CA ARG A 56 -16.64 -3.18 -23.19
C ARG A 56 -17.69 -3.92 -22.36
N VAL A 57 -17.39 -5.15 -21.92
CA VAL A 57 -18.28 -5.88 -21.00
C VAL A 57 -18.38 -5.18 -19.65
N LEU A 58 -17.25 -4.71 -19.10
CA LEU A 58 -17.22 -3.95 -17.85
C LEU A 58 -18.01 -2.65 -17.95
N TRP A 59 -17.75 -1.84 -18.98
CA TRP A 59 -18.45 -0.58 -19.25
C TRP A 59 -19.97 -0.76 -19.25
N ARG A 60 -20.47 -1.79 -19.95
CA ARG A 60 -21.91 -2.06 -20.06
C ARG A 60 -22.55 -2.48 -18.73
N LEU A 61 -21.83 -3.16 -17.85
CA LEU A 61 -22.33 -3.49 -16.51
C LEU A 61 -22.44 -2.27 -15.59
N LEU A 62 -21.60 -1.24 -15.80
CA LEU A 62 -21.50 -0.04 -14.98
C LEU A 62 -22.58 1.02 -15.28
N HIS A 63 -23.38 0.88 -16.34
CA HIS A 63 -24.60 1.69 -16.53
C HIS A 63 -25.59 1.55 -15.37
N VAL A 64 -25.50 0.44 -14.62
CA VAL A 64 -26.16 0.23 -13.33
C VAL A 64 -25.09 0.25 -12.25
N PRO A 65 -25.28 0.89 -11.08
CA PRO A 65 -24.28 0.86 -10.03
C PRO A 65 -24.01 -0.56 -9.53
N ARG A 66 -22.75 -1.01 -9.58
CA ARG A 66 -22.32 -2.35 -9.14
C ARG A 66 -21.36 -2.25 -7.97
N ARG A 67 -21.48 -3.17 -7.01
CA ARG A 67 -20.51 -3.30 -5.91
C ARG A 67 -19.19 -3.83 -6.47
N PHE A 68 -18.07 -3.24 -6.05
CA PHE A 68 -16.76 -3.65 -6.53
C PHE A 68 -16.47 -5.14 -6.27
N ALA A 69 -16.82 -5.63 -5.08
CA ALA A 69 -16.66 -7.05 -4.71
C ALA A 69 -17.47 -8.02 -5.58
N ASP A 70 -18.58 -7.59 -6.19
CA ASP A 70 -19.38 -8.43 -7.08
C ASP A 70 -18.78 -8.46 -8.50
N LEU A 71 -18.11 -7.39 -8.92
CA LEU A 71 -17.34 -7.34 -10.18
C LEU A 71 -16.09 -8.24 -10.11
N GLU A 72 -15.35 -8.22 -8.99
CA GLU A 72 -14.20 -9.11 -8.78
C GLU A 72 -14.64 -10.58 -8.76
N LYS A 73 -15.70 -10.93 -8.02
CA LYS A 73 -16.24 -12.30 -7.95
C LYS A 73 -16.79 -12.82 -9.28
N ALA A 74 -17.29 -11.95 -10.15
CA ALA A 74 -17.88 -12.32 -11.43
C ALA A 74 -16.85 -12.73 -12.49
N ALA A 75 -15.54 -12.63 -12.19
CA ALA A 75 -14.44 -13.07 -13.05
C ALA A 75 -14.62 -12.60 -14.51
N LEU A 76 -14.84 -11.30 -14.69
CA LEU A 76 -14.96 -10.67 -16.02
C LEU A 76 -13.65 -10.81 -16.81
N MET A 77 -12.55 -10.53 -16.12
CA MET A 77 -11.16 -10.49 -16.56
C MET A 77 -10.27 -10.73 -15.31
N PRO A 78 -8.94 -10.90 -15.43
CA PRO A 78 -8.04 -11.01 -14.28
C PRO A 78 -8.24 -9.83 -13.29
N PRO A 79 -8.14 -10.04 -11.95
CA PRO A 79 -8.42 -8.98 -10.98
C PRO A 79 -7.60 -7.70 -11.17
N ASP A 80 -6.34 -7.84 -11.60
CA ASP A 80 -5.45 -6.70 -11.79
C ASP A 80 -5.77 -5.93 -13.08
N GLU A 81 -6.23 -6.61 -14.13
CA GLU A 81 -6.81 -5.96 -15.31
C GLU A 81 -8.12 -5.24 -14.99
N LEU A 82 -8.99 -5.85 -14.18
CA LEU A 82 -10.24 -5.22 -13.73
C LEU A 82 -9.97 -3.93 -12.94
N ARG A 83 -8.97 -3.96 -12.05
CA ARG A 83 -8.53 -2.78 -11.27
C ARG A 83 -7.88 -1.73 -12.18
N ALA A 84 -7.08 -2.13 -13.17
CA ALA A 84 -6.48 -1.22 -14.14
C ALA A 84 -7.53 -0.55 -15.05
N ALA A 85 -8.52 -1.30 -15.54
CA ALA A 85 -9.62 -0.80 -16.34
C ALA A 85 -10.50 0.19 -15.53
N LEU A 86 -10.87 -0.16 -14.30
CA LEU A 86 -11.59 0.75 -13.39
C LEU A 86 -10.77 2.01 -13.08
N ARG A 87 -9.46 1.89 -12.80
CA ARG A 87 -8.56 3.05 -12.61
C ARG A 87 -8.58 3.96 -13.84
N ALA A 88 -8.48 3.40 -15.04
CA ALA A 88 -8.48 4.15 -16.29
C ALA A 88 -9.81 4.86 -16.55
N LEU A 89 -10.94 4.19 -16.35
CA LEU A 89 -12.28 4.78 -16.51
C LEU A 89 -12.57 5.89 -15.49
N ILE A 90 -12.10 5.73 -14.24
CA ILE A 90 -12.20 6.76 -13.19
C ILE A 90 -11.28 7.95 -13.49
N ALA A 91 -10.05 7.70 -13.93
CA ALA A 91 -9.10 8.77 -14.30
C ALA A 91 -9.57 9.58 -15.52
N ALA A 92 -10.31 8.95 -16.44
CA ALA A 92 -10.93 9.58 -17.59
C ALA A 92 -12.30 10.23 -17.31
N ASP A 93 -12.79 10.22 -16.06
CA ASP A 93 -14.10 10.76 -15.63
C ASP A 93 -15.33 10.10 -16.30
N ALA A 94 -15.16 8.89 -16.81
CA ALA A 94 -16.24 8.09 -17.39
C ALA A 94 -17.01 7.28 -16.34
N VAL A 95 -16.37 6.99 -15.19
CA VAL A 95 -16.94 6.20 -14.07
C VAL A 95 -16.69 6.93 -12.75
N GLU A 96 -17.73 7.04 -11.93
CA GLU A 96 -17.66 7.57 -10.57
C GLU A 96 -17.80 6.48 -9.51
N VAL A 97 -17.22 6.73 -8.33
CA VAL A 97 -17.28 5.85 -7.16
C VAL A 97 -18.36 6.35 -6.20
N VAL A 98 -19.33 5.51 -5.90
CA VAL A 98 -20.48 5.79 -5.03
C VAL A 98 -20.49 4.87 -3.80
N ASP A 99 -21.34 5.19 -2.83
CA ASP A 99 -21.46 4.38 -1.61
C ASP A 99 -22.08 2.99 -1.90
N ALA A 100 -21.75 2.01 -1.05
CA ALA A 100 -22.01 0.59 -1.31
C ALA A 100 -23.50 0.19 -1.27
N ASP A 101 -24.33 0.99 -0.62
CA ASP A 101 -25.78 0.86 -0.55
C ASP A 101 -26.44 1.09 -1.91
N GLN A 102 -25.89 2.00 -2.73
CA GLN A 102 -26.35 2.24 -4.11
C GLN A 102 -26.04 1.06 -5.05
N GLY A 103 -25.04 0.24 -4.70
CA GLY A 103 -24.58 -0.88 -5.51
C GLY A 103 -25.55 -2.06 -5.54
N ARG A 104 -26.03 -2.41 -6.73
CA ARG A 104 -26.85 -3.59 -6.99
C ARG A 104 -25.99 -4.82 -7.23
N ALA A 105 -26.45 -5.97 -6.74
CA ALA A 105 -25.83 -7.26 -7.02
C ALA A 105 -25.80 -7.54 -8.54
N LEU A 106 -24.75 -8.23 -9.02
CA LEU A 106 -24.61 -8.61 -10.41
C LEU A 106 -25.21 -10.00 -10.66
N LEU A 107 -26.20 -10.10 -11.54
CA LEU A 107 -26.83 -11.37 -11.87
C LEU A 107 -26.09 -12.12 -12.99
N PRO A 108 -25.96 -13.46 -12.94
CA PRO A 108 -25.31 -14.22 -14.01
C PRO A 108 -25.94 -14.03 -15.41
N ALA A 109 -27.23 -13.71 -15.48
CA ALA A 109 -27.91 -13.39 -16.73
C ALA A 109 -27.46 -12.06 -17.33
N GLU A 110 -27.22 -11.03 -16.49
CA GLU A 110 -26.72 -9.72 -16.93
C GLU A 110 -25.30 -9.85 -17.49
N LEU A 111 -24.43 -10.64 -16.85
CA LEU A 111 -23.08 -10.92 -17.34
C LEU A 111 -23.09 -11.66 -18.69
N LYS A 112 -23.96 -12.67 -18.84
CA LYS A 112 -24.14 -13.38 -20.13
C LYS A 112 -24.64 -12.45 -21.23
N ARG A 113 -25.56 -11.55 -20.90
CA ARG A 113 -26.08 -10.52 -21.82
C ARG A 113 -24.97 -9.55 -22.24
N ALA A 114 -24.25 -8.96 -21.30
CA ALA A 114 -23.18 -8.00 -21.58
C ALA A 114 -22.06 -8.60 -22.44
N ARG A 115 -21.66 -9.86 -22.18
CA ARG A 115 -20.71 -10.61 -23.04
C ARG A 115 -21.24 -10.82 -24.46
N ALA A 116 -22.48 -11.28 -24.60
CA ALA A 116 -23.09 -11.49 -25.91
C ALA A 116 -23.16 -10.18 -26.71
N GLU A 117 -23.68 -9.11 -26.10
CA GLU A 117 -23.76 -7.78 -26.71
C GLU A 117 -22.36 -7.21 -27.07
N ALA A 118 -21.32 -7.43 -26.23
CA ALA A 118 -19.96 -6.97 -26.51
C ALA A 118 -19.31 -7.72 -27.69
N SER A 119 -19.67 -9.00 -27.88
CA SER A 119 -19.31 -9.80 -29.05
C SER A 119 -20.19 -9.55 -30.29
N GLY A 120 -21.08 -8.55 -30.27
CA GLY A 120 -22.00 -8.21 -31.36
C GLY A 120 -23.15 -9.20 -31.57
N LYS A 121 -23.37 -10.13 -30.64
CA LYS A 121 -24.41 -11.17 -30.73
C LYS A 121 -25.70 -10.71 -30.05
N THR A 122 -26.83 -10.94 -30.70
CA THR A 122 -28.15 -10.64 -30.13
C THR A 122 -28.49 -11.63 -29.02
N TRP A 123 -28.49 -11.16 -27.78
CA TRP A 123 -28.88 -11.97 -26.63
C TRP A 123 -30.40 -12.04 -26.50
N ARG A 124 -30.94 -13.25 -26.35
CA ARG A 124 -32.33 -13.49 -25.94
C ARG A 124 -32.33 -14.29 -24.63
N PRO A 125 -33.14 -13.91 -23.62
CA PRO A 125 -33.33 -14.76 -22.45
C PRO A 125 -34.01 -16.07 -22.90
N ALA A 126 -33.70 -17.17 -22.22
CA ALA A 126 -34.42 -18.42 -22.43
C ALA A 126 -35.89 -18.24 -22.01
N THR A 127 -36.80 -18.32 -22.99
CA THR A 127 -38.25 -18.28 -22.75
C THR A 127 -38.74 -19.64 -22.25
N GLY A 128 -38.33 -19.97 -21.02
CA GLY A 128 -38.89 -21.06 -20.21
C GLY A 128 -39.45 -20.47 -18.92
N ALA A 129 -40.56 -21.04 -18.42
CA ALA A 129 -41.17 -20.57 -17.19
C ALA A 129 -40.18 -20.67 -16.02
N LEU A 130 -39.95 -19.54 -15.33
CA LEU A 130 -39.17 -19.53 -14.10
C LEU A 130 -39.96 -20.28 -13.02
N VAL A 131 -39.64 -21.56 -12.84
CA VAL A 131 -40.17 -22.35 -11.71
C VAL A 131 -39.59 -21.79 -10.42
N ALA A 132 -40.35 -20.92 -9.77
CA ALA A 132 -40.03 -20.39 -8.46
C ALA A 132 -40.09 -21.54 -7.44
N LYS A 133 -38.94 -22.20 -7.19
CA LYS A 133 -38.75 -23.02 -6.01
C LYS A 133 -38.75 -22.09 -4.78
N VAL A 134 -39.95 -21.79 -4.29
CA VAL A 134 -40.15 -21.11 -3.01
C VAL A 134 -39.64 -22.05 -1.93
N TYR A 135 -38.42 -21.80 -1.45
CA TYR A 135 -37.87 -22.48 -0.31
C TYR A 135 -38.63 -22.05 0.94
N ARG A 136 -39.51 -22.93 1.45
CA ARG A 136 -40.08 -22.83 2.79
C ARG A 136 -39.25 -23.70 3.73
N PRO A 137 -38.39 -23.13 4.59
CA PRO A 137 -37.93 -23.84 5.76
C PRO A 137 -39.08 -23.84 6.78
N GLU A 138 -39.72 -25.00 6.96
CA GLU A 138 -40.13 -25.57 8.26
C GLU A 138 -40.94 -26.85 8.01
N ILE A 139 -40.90 -27.76 8.98
CA ILE A 139 -41.63 -29.05 9.08
C ILE A 139 -40.98 -30.26 8.36
N ASP A 140 -40.21 -31.01 9.18
CA ASP A 140 -40.02 -32.48 9.24
C ASP A 140 -39.91 -33.37 7.99
N GLY A 141 -38.76 -34.06 7.90
CA GLY A 141 -38.74 -35.53 7.73
C GLY A 141 -38.34 -36.11 6.36
N GLY A 142 -37.42 -37.09 6.36
CA GLY A 142 -37.29 -38.08 5.28
C GLY A 142 -35.92 -38.17 4.58
N ALA A 143 -35.35 -39.38 4.58
CA ALA A 143 -34.02 -39.77 4.09
C ALA A 143 -33.86 -39.94 2.55
N GLY A 144 -32.61 -40.18 2.09
CA GLY A 144 -32.22 -40.64 0.73
C GLY A 144 -31.65 -39.54 -0.18
N SER A 145 -30.53 -39.65 -0.92
CA SER A 145 -29.75 -40.81 -1.43
C SER A 145 -30.57 -41.68 -2.42
N VAL A 146 -30.18 -42.03 -3.65
CA VAL A 146 -28.89 -42.05 -4.40
C VAL A 146 -29.14 -41.75 -5.92
N GLU A 147 -28.08 -41.75 -6.73
CA GLU A 147 -27.95 -41.70 -8.20
C GLU A 147 -28.91 -42.60 -9.02
N GLY A 148 -28.93 -42.43 -10.36
CA GLY A 148 -29.17 -43.58 -11.26
C GLY A 148 -29.97 -43.32 -12.55
N SER A 149 -29.33 -43.59 -13.69
CA SER A 149 -29.85 -43.54 -15.06
C SER A 149 -30.97 -44.55 -15.41
N ALA A 150 -31.70 -44.25 -16.50
CA ALA A 150 -32.46 -45.16 -17.42
C ALA A 150 -33.94 -45.56 -17.13
N ASN A 151 -34.84 -44.88 -17.84
CA ASN A 151 -36.01 -45.34 -18.65
C ASN A 151 -36.32 -46.86 -18.77
N PRO A 152 -37.56 -47.28 -19.12
CA PRO A 152 -38.89 -46.93 -18.55
C PRO A 152 -39.83 -48.16 -18.33
N GLU A 153 -41.07 -47.89 -17.89
CA GLU A 153 -42.32 -48.68 -18.09
C GLU A 153 -42.74 -49.77 -17.06
N VAL A 154 -44.08 -49.86 -16.90
CA VAL A 154 -44.91 -50.85 -16.19
C VAL A 154 -44.99 -50.77 -14.63
N ALA A 155 -46.20 -50.94 -14.10
CA ALA A 155 -46.61 -50.88 -12.68
C ALA A 155 -47.18 -52.24 -12.21
N PRO A 156 -47.88 -52.39 -11.06
CA PRO A 156 -47.76 -51.81 -9.71
C PRO A 156 -47.63 -52.91 -8.60
N HIS A 157 -47.45 -52.54 -7.30
CA HIS A 157 -48.28 -52.96 -6.13
C HIS A 157 -47.61 -52.83 -4.74
N ASP A 158 -48.41 -52.29 -3.79
CA ASP A 158 -48.58 -52.58 -2.34
C ASP A 158 -47.47 -52.60 -1.24
N ALA A 159 -47.71 -51.71 -0.26
CA ALA A 159 -47.95 -51.97 1.19
C ALA A 159 -46.83 -52.14 2.26
N GLY A 160 -47.11 -51.57 3.46
CA GLY A 160 -46.51 -51.86 4.79
C GLY A 160 -45.38 -50.92 5.23
N ALA A 161 -45.52 -49.95 6.17
CA ALA A 161 -45.84 -50.03 7.61
C ALA A 161 -44.78 -50.84 8.42
N THR A 162 -44.18 -50.44 9.56
CA THR A 162 -44.46 -49.51 10.70
C THR A 162 -43.11 -49.10 11.37
N ALA A 163 -42.82 -47.88 11.84
CA ALA A 163 -43.28 -47.11 13.03
C ALA A 163 -42.84 -47.61 14.44
N SER A 164 -41.85 -46.92 15.08
CA SER A 164 -41.72 -46.56 16.54
C SER A 164 -40.29 -46.07 16.89
N ARG A 165 -40.05 -44.89 17.51
CA ARG A 165 -40.08 -44.52 18.96
C ARG A 165 -39.06 -45.27 19.84
N ALA A 166 -38.33 -44.68 20.82
CA ALA A 166 -38.25 -43.31 21.36
C ALA A 166 -37.00 -43.08 22.27
N ARG A 167 -36.72 -41.80 22.64
CA ARG A 167 -35.99 -41.27 23.85
C ARG A 167 -34.59 -41.85 24.25
N ALA A 168 -33.50 -41.10 24.42
CA ALA A 168 -33.20 -39.88 25.21
C ALA A 168 -32.80 -40.12 26.70
N ALA A 169 -31.53 -39.83 27.05
CA ALA A 169 -31.00 -39.51 28.40
C ALA A 169 -29.57 -38.92 28.29
N ALA A 170 -28.98 -38.40 29.38
CA ALA A 170 -27.84 -37.45 29.36
C ALA A 170 -26.68 -37.77 30.35
N ALA A 171 -25.72 -36.83 30.48
CA ALA A 171 -24.50 -36.82 31.34
C ALA A 171 -23.32 -37.70 30.82
N THR A 172 -22.02 -37.48 31.14
CA THR A 172 -21.37 -36.77 32.26
C THR A 172 -19.91 -36.34 31.89
N ALA A 173 -19.25 -35.47 32.66
CA ALA A 173 -17.78 -35.25 32.66
C ALA A 173 -17.14 -35.83 33.96
N PRO A 174 -15.80 -36.05 34.11
CA PRO A 174 -14.89 -34.97 34.60
C PRO A 174 -13.34 -35.14 34.37
N ALA A 175 -12.57 -34.19 34.98
CA ALA A 175 -11.22 -34.34 35.59
C ALA A 175 -9.89 -34.05 34.81
N ALA A 176 -8.78 -33.87 35.56
CA ALA A 176 -7.58 -33.07 35.21
C ALA A 176 -6.20 -33.75 35.51
N GLY A 177 -5.09 -33.11 35.10
CA GLY A 177 -3.69 -33.51 35.39
C GLY A 177 -2.64 -32.40 35.09
N ALA A 178 -1.46 -32.40 35.73
CA ALA A 178 -0.56 -31.23 35.92
C ALA A 178 0.95 -31.46 35.50
N PRO A 179 1.87 -30.47 35.61
CA PRO A 179 3.14 -30.38 34.81
C PRO A 179 4.48 -30.72 35.53
N HIS A 180 5.62 -30.57 34.81
CA HIS A 180 7.01 -30.76 35.30
C HIS A 180 8.02 -29.61 34.95
N PRO A 181 9.18 -29.48 35.66
CA PRO A 181 10.08 -28.30 35.64
C PRO A 181 11.51 -28.52 35.02
N PRO A 182 12.38 -27.48 34.93
CA PRO A 182 13.73 -27.56 34.32
C PRO A 182 14.89 -27.82 35.32
N GLY A 183 16.09 -28.16 34.81
CA GLY A 183 17.30 -28.50 35.60
C GLY A 183 18.48 -27.50 35.54
N PRO A 184 19.48 -27.59 36.46
CA PRO A 184 20.54 -26.59 36.69
C PRO A 184 21.94 -26.95 36.08
N PRO A 185 22.93 -26.03 36.10
CA PRO A 185 24.25 -26.22 35.49
C PRO A 185 25.37 -26.59 36.50
N PRO A 186 26.54 -27.10 36.04
CA PRO A 186 27.75 -27.19 36.83
C PRO A 186 28.66 -25.97 36.65
N SER A 187 29.29 -25.54 37.74
CA SER A 187 30.40 -24.57 37.75
C SER A 187 31.73 -25.28 37.98
N THR A 188 32.78 -24.86 37.28
CA THR A 188 34.19 -25.00 37.66
C THR A 188 34.89 -23.72 37.17
N GLY A 189 35.89 -23.15 37.85
CA GLY A 189 36.67 -23.67 38.97
C GLY A 189 38.12 -23.32 38.70
N VAL A 190 38.56 -22.15 39.16
CA VAL A 190 39.89 -21.59 38.87
C VAL A 190 41.00 -22.47 39.45
N SER A 191 42.03 -22.80 38.64
CA SER A 191 43.40 -23.08 39.13
C SER A 191 44.46 -23.09 38.02
N SER A 192 45.39 -22.15 38.15
CA SER A 192 46.82 -22.22 37.76
C SER A 192 47.62 -22.09 39.08
N PRO A 193 48.95 -22.36 39.21
CA PRO A 193 49.99 -22.35 38.16
C PRO A 193 51.14 -23.39 38.33
N GLY A 194 52.22 -23.25 37.54
CA GLY A 194 53.52 -23.92 37.70
C GLY A 194 54.25 -24.03 36.35
N PHE A 195 55.04 -23.05 35.89
CA PHE A 195 56.40 -22.69 36.32
C PHE A 195 57.45 -23.83 36.21
N GLN A 196 58.20 -23.85 35.10
CA GLN A 196 59.68 -23.79 35.12
C GLN A 196 60.29 -23.60 33.72
N VAL A 197 61.33 -22.76 33.67
CA VAL A 197 62.28 -22.53 32.55
C VAL A 197 63.55 -23.34 32.88
N PRO A 198 64.49 -23.66 31.94
CA PRO A 198 65.49 -22.65 31.56
C PRO A 198 66.25 -22.77 30.19
N ARG A 199 66.69 -21.61 29.67
CA ARG A 199 67.98 -21.32 28.97
C ARG A 199 68.26 -21.99 27.60
N THR A 200 69.00 -21.46 26.62
CA THR A 200 69.71 -20.21 26.23
C THR A 200 70.40 -20.57 24.91
N THR A 201 70.46 -19.69 23.90
CA THR A 201 71.73 -19.09 23.39
C THR A 201 71.54 -18.21 22.14
N THR A 202 72.20 -17.07 22.23
CA THR A 202 72.56 -15.97 21.31
C THR A 202 73.08 -16.33 19.90
N GLY A 203 72.95 -15.38 18.96
CA GLY A 203 73.78 -15.26 17.73
C GLY A 203 72.97 -15.07 16.44
N ALA A 204 72.76 -13.85 15.90
CA ALA A 204 73.69 -12.94 15.19
C ALA A 204 73.60 -13.08 13.64
N GLY A 205 73.45 -11.94 12.94
CA GLY A 205 73.34 -11.88 11.46
C GLY A 205 74.70 -11.88 10.73
N PRO A 206 74.72 -11.62 9.41
CA PRO A 206 75.14 -10.27 8.99
C PRO A 206 74.49 -9.71 7.70
N THR A 207 74.71 -8.40 7.49
CA THR A 207 74.38 -7.59 6.30
C THR A 207 75.60 -7.35 5.38
N VAL A 208 75.37 -7.12 4.08
CA VAL A 208 76.35 -6.49 3.13
C VAL A 208 75.66 -5.48 2.19
N SER A 209 76.43 -4.60 1.51
CA SER A 209 75.97 -3.28 1.01
C SER A 209 76.60 -2.83 -0.34
N ALA A 210 75.84 -2.10 -1.19
CA ALA A 210 76.21 -1.30 -2.41
C ALA A 210 76.84 -2.05 -3.64
N ALA A 211 77.11 -1.48 -4.85
CA ALA A 211 77.02 -0.13 -5.46
C ALA A 211 76.85 -0.18 -7.03
N PRO A 212 76.62 0.94 -7.79
CA PRO A 212 76.40 0.98 -9.27
C PRO A 212 77.55 1.70 -10.05
N PRO A 213 77.45 2.23 -11.32
CA PRO A 213 76.53 2.08 -12.48
C PRO A 213 77.28 1.75 -13.83
N PRO A 214 76.70 1.92 -15.05
CA PRO A 214 76.93 3.17 -15.82
C PRO A 214 75.74 3.69 -16.68
N ARG A 215 75.96 4.79 -17.44
CA ARG A 215 74.96 5.67 -18.09
C ARG A 215 74.95 5.58 -19.63
N THR A 216 73.82 5.93 -20.27
CA THR A 216 73.73 6.66 -21.57
C THR A 216 72.48 7.57 -21.61
N ALA A 217 72.34 8.43 -22.63
CA ALA A 217 71.67 9.74 -22.56
C ALA A 217 70.42 9.92 -23.49
N PRO A 218 69.59 10.98 -23.31
CA PRO A 218 68.43 11.35 -24.17
C PRO A 218 68.88 12.21 -25.40
N PRO A 219 68.03 12.89 -26.24
CA PRO A 219 66.57 13.14 -26.16
C PRO A 219 65.75 13.11 -27.50
N ALA A 220 64.41 13.21 -27.42
CA ALA A 220 63.50 13.91 -28.38
C ALA A 220 62.03 13.92 -27.85
N PRO A 221 61.12 14.83 -28.28
CA PRO A 221 59.89 15.14 -27.54
C PRO A 221 58.56 14.71 -28.18
N ALA A 222 57.48 14.91 -27.41
CA ALA A 222 56.06 15.04 -27.77
C ALA A 222 55.24 13.78 -28.12
N ALA A 223 54.42 13.36 -27.15
CA ALA A 223 53.10 12.77 -27.38
C ALA A 223 52.16 13.15 -26.22
N ALA A 224 50.93 13.54 -26.52
CA ALA A 224 49.91 13.87 -25.51
C ALA A 224 49.45 12.60 -24.75
N PRO A 225 48.96 12.71 -23.50
CA PRO A 225 48.40 11.56 -22.80
C PRO A 225 47.19 11.01 -23.58
N PRO A 226 47.06 9.67 -23.73
CA PRO A 226 45.93 9.08 -24.43
C PRO A 226 44.63 9.40 -23.70
N THR A 227 43.61 9.80 -24.46
CA THR A 227 42.24 9.98 -23.99
C THR A 227 41.77 8.73 -23.25
N ALA A 228 41.19 8.93 -22.08
CA ALA A 228 40.55 7.84 -21.34
C ALA A 228 39.49 7.15 -22.23
N PRO A 229 39.38 5.81 -22.19
CA PRO A 229 38.32 5.13 -22.91
C PRO A 229 36.97 5.66 -22.42
N PRO A 230 35.97 5.87 -23.32
CA PRO A 230 34.65 6.29 -22.89
C PRO A 230 34.12 5.28 -21.88
N ALA A 231 33.61 5.78 -20.76
CA ALA A 231 33.06 4.95 -19.70
C ALA A 231 32.07 3.96 -20.32
N SER A 232 32.35 2.67 -20.19
CA SER A 232 31.43 1.61 -20.62
C SER A 232 30.10 1.89 -19.93
N SER A 233 29.09 2.23 -20.72
CA SER A 233 27.78 2.58 -20.22
C SER A 233 27.23 1.36 -19.50
N ALA A 234 27.30 1.39 -18.17
CA ALA A 234 26.62 0.43 -17.32
C ALA A 234 25.18 0.31 -17.84
N PRO A 235 24.69 -0.91 -18.14
CA PRO A 235 23.36 -1.04 -18.69
C PRO A 235 22.38 -0.44 -17.71
N SER A 236 21.71 0.62 -18.13
CA SER A 236 20.57 1.17 -17.40
C SER A 236 19.59 0.02 -17.26
N ALA A 237 19.45 -0.51 -16.04
CA ALA A 237 18.52 -1.56 -15.70
C ALA A 237 17.10 -0.96 -15.69
N ALA A 238 16.63 -0.60 -16.90
CA ALA A 238 15.23 -0.39 -17.18
C ALA A 238 14.46 -1.57 -16.59
N GLY A 239 13.41 -1.26 -15.81
CA GLY A 239 12.75 -2.23 -14.94
C GLY A 239 12.43 -3.51 -15.69
N ALA A 240 13.17 -4.58 -15.39
CA ALA A 240 12.96 -5.88 -16.01
C ALA A 240 11.54 -6.32 -15.65
N ALA A 241 10.66 -6.33 -16.66
CA ALA A 241 9.30 -6.81 -16.50
C ALA A 241 9.38 -8.24 -15.95
N VAL A 242 8.74 -8.47 -14.81
CA VAL A 242 8.73 -9.80 -14.18
C VAL A 242 8.13 -10.77 -15.19
N PRO A 243 8.87 -11.80 -15.65
CA PRO A 243 8.36 -12.71 -16.67
C PRO A 243 7.10 -13.41 -16.16
N ALA A 244 6.12 -13.55 -17.05
CA ALA A 244 4.89 -14.25 -16.73
C ALA A 244 5.14 -15.77 -16.61
N PRO A 245 4.48 -16.47 -15.68
CA PRO A 245 4.66 -17.91 -15.52
C PRO A 245 4.23 -18.67 -16.79
N PRO A 246 5.07 -19.56 -17.33
CA PRO A 246 4.70 -20.37 -18.49
C PRO A 246 3.48 -21.27 -18.18
N GLN A 247 2.81 -21.75 -19.23
CA GLN A 247 1.67 -22.66 -19.05
C GLN A 247 2.10 -24.10 -18.73
N ALA A 248 3.27 -24.51 -19.26
CA ALA A 248 3.92 -25.79 -19.01
C ALA A 248 5.44 -25.60 -19.03
N ILE A 249 6.17 -26.46 -18.32
CA ILE A 249 7.63 -26.62 -18.47
C ILE A 249 7.87 -28.01 -19.05
N GLY A 250 8.47 -28.08 -20.24
CA GLY A 250 8.46 -29.28 -21.06
C GLY A 250 7.03 -29.78 -21.30
N ASN A 251 6.81 -31.07 -21.08
CA ASN A 251 5.48 -31.71 -21.22
C ASN A 251 4.64 -31.68 -19.93
N ARG A 252 5.07 -30.96 -18.87
CA ARG A 252 4.39 -30.93 -17.56
C ARG A 252 3.66 -29.59 -17.37
N PRO A 253 2.32 -29.57 -17.24
CA PRO A 253 1.58 -28.33 -16.96
C PRO A 253 1.89 -27.83 -15.55
N LEU A 254 2.02 -26.51 -15.36
CA LEU A 254 2.20 -25.94 -14.02
C LEU A 254 0.88 -25.93 -13.26
N LEU A 255 0.86 -26.45 -12.04
CA LEU A 255 -0.28 -26.32 -11.15
C LEU A 255 -0.39 -24.85 -10.67
N PRO A 256 -1.56 -24.39 -10.19
CA PRO A 256 -1.72 -23.04 -9.63
C PRO A 256 -0.65 -22.69 -8.57
N THR A 257 -0.28 -23.66 -7.73
CA THR A 257 0.78 -23.52 -6.71
C THR A 257 2.18 -23.33 -7.30
N ASP A 258 2.49 -23.99 -8.42
CA ASP A 258 3.76 -23.78 -9.13
C ASP A 258 3.80 -22.38 -9.74
N ARG A 259 2.67 -21.92 -10.29
CA ARG A 259 2.56 -20.57 -10.88
C ARG A 259 2.72 -19.47 -9.85
N THR A 260 2.13 -19.60 -8.66
CA THR A 260 2.36 -18.64 -7.57
C THR A 260 3.81 -18.66 -7.09
N THR A 261 4.43 -19.83 -6.99
CA THR A 261 5.84 -19.99 -6.61
C THR A 261 6.77 -19.35 -7.65
N TYR A 262 6.52 -19.56 -8.95
CA TYR A 262 7.25 -18.93 -10.05
C TYR A 262 7.18 -17.40 -9.95
N THR A 263 5.99 -16.83 -9.81
CA THR A 263 5.80 -15.37 -9.69
C THR A 263 6.51 -14.80 -8.47
N GLN A 264 6.47 -15.49 -7.32
CA GLN A 264 7.18 -15.08 -6.11
C GLN A 264 8.71 -15.06 -6.32
N LEU A 265 9.28 -16.12 -6.91
CA LEU A 265 10.72 -16.20 -7.20
C LEU A 265 11.15 -15.13 -8.22
N ALA A 266 10.38 -14.94 -9.29
CA ALA A 266 10.66 -13.92 -10.30
C ALA A 266 10.60 -12.49 -9.73
N GLN A 267 9.61 -12.19 -8.88
CA GLN A 267 9.51 -10.91 -8.17
C GLN A 267 10.65 -10.69 -7.18
N ALA A 268 11.02 -11.72 -6.39
CA ALA A 268 12.13 -11.65 -5.45
C ALA A 268 13.46 -11.41 -6.18
N HIS A 269 13.71 -12.12 -7.29
CA HIS A 269 14.90 -11.95 -8.11
C HIS A 269 14.95 -10.57 -8.81
N ALA A 270 13.82 -10.02 -9.24
CA ALA A 270 13.78 -8.65 -9.76
C ALA A 270 13.99 -7.59 -8.66
N ALA A 271 13.58 -7.85 -7.42
CA ALA A 271 13.70 -6.91 -6.31
C ALA A 271 15.06 -6.95 -5.60
N MET A 272 15.75 -8.09 -5.52
CA MET A 272 16.96 -8.26 -4.70
C MET A 272 18.11 -7.29 -5.02
N ALA A 273 18.20 -6.80 -6.26
CA ALA A 273 19.25 -5.85 -6.68
C ALA A 273 19.04 -4.42 -6.15
N ARG A 274 17.79 -4.04 -5.84
CA ARG A 274 17.43 -2.70 -5.32
C ARG A 274 17.17 -2.66 -3.82
N LEU A 275 17.23 -3.81 -3.14
CA LEU A 275 16.99 -3.93 -1.71
C LEU A 275 18.30 -3.98 -0.93
N ASP A 276 18.35 -3.22 0.17
CA ASP A 276 19.40 -3.34 1.19
C ASP A 276 19.32 -4.69 1.92
N HIS A 277 20.35 -5.03 2.70
CA HIS A 277 20.43 -6.34 3.37
C HIS A 277 19.35 -6.57 4.43
N TYR A 278 18.84 -5.52 5.08
CA TYR A 278 17.76 -5.65 6.06
C TYR A 278 16.41 -5.80 5.35
N ALA A 279 16.13 -4.95 4.36
CA ALA A 279 14.92 -5.00 3.56
C ALA A 279 14.78 -6.32 2.77
N PHE A 280 15.89 -6.89 2.27
CA PHE A 280 15.91 -8.20 1.63
C PHE A 280 15.55 -9.35 2.61
N LEU A 281 15.95 -9.23 3.88
CA LEU A 281 15.58 -10.18 4.94
C LEU A 281 14.19 -9.91 5.55
N GLY A 282 13.50 -8.84 5.15
CA GLY A 282 12.24 -8.41 5.78
C GLY A 282 12.42 -7.85 7.21
N LEU A 283 13.61 -7.34 7.53
CA LEU A 283 13.99 -6.86 8.85
C LEU A 283 14.17 -5.34 8.89
N LEU A 284 14.12 -4.77 10.11
CA LEU A 284 14.51 -3.40 10.40
C LEU A 284 16.03 -3.30 10.60
N SER A 285 16.62 -2.12 10.36
CA SER A 285 18.07 -1.90 10.53
C SER A 285 18.57 -2.07 11.97
N ASN A 286 17.68 -1.96 12.96
CA ASN A 286 17.97 -2.23 14.37
C ASN A 286 17.73 -3.70 14.80
N ALA A 287 17.46 -4.63 13.86
CA ALA A 287 17.14 -6.02 14.20
C ALA A 287 18.29 -6.72 14.95
N GLU A 288 17.94 -7.49 15.97
CA GLU A 288 18.89 -8.29 16.76
C GLU A 288 19.38 -9.52 15.99
N GLU A 289 20.52 -10.08 16.38
CA GLU A 289 21.11 -11.27 15.73
C GLU A 289 20.17 -12.48 15.71
N GLY A 290 19.33 -12.64 16.74
CA GLY A 290 18.31 -13.68 16.80
C GLY A 290 17.28 -13.55 15.66
N ALA A 291 16.83 -12.32 15.37
CA ALA A 291 15.91 -12.05 14.27
C ALA A 291 16.57 -12.25 12.90
N ILE A 292 17.84 -11.85 12.75
CA ILE A 292 18.63 -12.08 11.53
C ILE A 292 18.78 -13.59 11.25
N ARG A 293 19.09 -14.38 12.28
CA ARG A 293 19.19 -15.85 12.16
C ARG A 293 17.84 -16.49 11.83
N ALA A 294 16.75 -16.04 12.45
CA ALA A 294 15.40 -16.55 12.18
C ALA A 294 14.92 -16.24 10.75
N ALA A 295 15.12 -15.00 10.28
CA ALA A 295 14.78 -14.59 8.92
C ALA A 295 15.60 -15.36 7.87
N TYR A 296 16.90 -15.55 8.12
CA TYR A 296 17.75 -16.39 7.28
C TYR A 296 17.21 -17.83 7.17
N VAL A 297 16.87 -18.48 8.29
CA VAL A 297 16.35 -19.87 8.27
C VAL A 297 15.00 -19.97 7.54
N GLY A 298 14.13 -18.96 7.65
CA GLY A 298 12.89 -18.89 6.86
C GLY A 298 13.19 -18.82 5.36
N LEU A 299 13.91 -17.78 4.94
CA LEU A 299 14.22 -17.54 3.52
C LEU A 299 15.11 -18.63 2.91
N ALA A 300 15.97 -19.29 3.69
CA ALA A 300 16.79 -20.40 3.23
C ALA A 300 15.96 -21.65 2.91
N ARG A 301 14.84 -21.86 3.61
CA ARG A 301 13.85 -22.90 3.25
C ARG A 301 13.05 -22.48 2.03
N ASP A 302 12.70 -21.20 1.93
CA ASP A 302 11.93 -20.68 0.80
C ASP A 302 12.70 -20.69 -0.53
N TYR A 303 14.01 -20.45 -0.49
CA TYR A 303 14.93 -20.42 -1.63
C TYR A 303 15.87 -21.65 -1.69
N HIS A 304 15.48 -22.78 -1.10
CA HIS A 304 16.27 -24.02 -1.25
C HIS A 304 15.99 -24.69 -2.60
N PRO A 305 16.99 -25.23 -3.33
CA PRO A 305 16.75 -25.99 -4.56
C PRO A 305 15.80 -27.18 -4.35
N ASP A 306 15.86 -27.86 -3.20
CA ASP A 306 14.97 -28.99 -2.89
C ASP A 306 13.49 -28.62 -2.86
N ARG A 307 13.14 -27.33 -2.68
CA ARG A 307 11.74 -26.86 -2.74
C ARG A 307 11.13 -27.05 -4.13
N ILE A 308 11.95 -26.96 -5.18
CA ILE A 308 11.54 -27.15 -6.58
C ILE A 308 11.94 -28.52 -7.13
N ALA A 309 12.76 -29.30 -6.42
CA ALA A 309 13.19 -30.64 -6.81
C ALA A 309 12.03 -31.65 -6.78
N GLY A 310 11.25 -31.69 -7.87
CA GLY A 310 10.07 -32.55 -8.04
C GLY A 310 8.90 -31.82 -8.69
N SER A 311 8.81 -30.50 -8.52
CA SER A 311 7.91 -29.62 -9.29
C SER A 311 8.41 -29.48 -10.74
N PRO A 312 7.54 -29.20 -11.73
CA PRO A 312 7.97 -28.77 -13.07
C PRO A 312 8.92 -27.55 -13.03
N LEU A 313 8.87 -26.73 -11.98
CA LEU A 313 9.80 -25.61 -11.74
C LEU A 313 11.27 -26.05 -11.58
N GLY A 314 11.51 -27.28 -11.12
CA GLY A 314 12.86 -27.86 -11.02
C GLY A 314 13.51 -28.06 -12.38
N ASP A 315 12.70 -28.33 -13.40
CA ASP A 315 13.17 -28.63 -14.75
C ASP A 315 13.63 -27.35 -15.49
N ASP A 316 13.09 -26.17 -15.12
CA ASP A 316 13.39 -24.87 -15.74
C ASP A 316 14.77 -24.30 -15.32
N PRO A 317 15.71 -24.10 -16.27
CA PRO A 317 17.01 -23.48 -15.99
C PRO A 317 16.92 -22.05 -15.45
N GLN A 318 15.90 -21.28 -15.85
CA GLN A 318 15.72 -19.88 -15.44
C GLN A 318 15.36 -19.80 -13.96
N VAL A 319 14.44 -20.65 -13.50
CA VAL A 319 14.00 -20.69 -12.10
C VAL A 319 15.12 -21.18 -11.18
N ARG A 320 15.90 -22.19 -11.59
CA ARG A 320 17.12 -22.59 -10.88
C ARG A 320 18.12 -21.45 -10.74
N GLY A 321 18.40 -20.72 -11.83
CA GLY A 321 19.28 -19.56 -11.79
C GLY A 321 18.82 -18.45 -10.83
N TRP A 322 17.51 -18.20 -10.73
CA TRP A 322 16.97 -17.25 -9.74
C TRP A 322 17.15 -17.73 -8.30
N ILE A 323 16.90 -19.01 -8.04
CA ILE A 323 17.08 -19.60 -6.71
C ILE A 323 18.55 -19.54 -6.29
N GLU A 324 19.49 -19.90 -7.17
CA GLU A 324 20.92 -19.79 -6.90
C GLU A 324 21.35 -18.35 -6.60
N ALA A 325 20.86 -17.37 -7.37
CA ALA A 325 21.14 -15.95 -7.15
C ALA A 325 20.54 -15.43 -5.82
N LEU A 326 19.29 -15.79 -5.51
CA LEU A 326 18.61 -15.44 -4.27
C LEU A 326 19.29 -16.05 -3.05
N PHE A 327 19.67 -17.34 -3.12
CA PHE A 327 20.36 -18.03 -2.03
C PHE A 327 21.77 -17.48 -1.80
N LYS A 328 22.49 -17.13 -2.88
CA LYS A 328 23.77 -16.42 -2.78
C LYS A 328 23.61 -15.06 -2.09
N ARG A 329 22.64 -14.25 -2.51
CA ARG A 329 22.33 -12.94 -1.90
C ARG A 329 21.94 -13.07 -0.43
N LEU A 330 21.20 -14.14 -0.09
CA LEU A 330 20.81 -14.46 1.28
C LEU A 330 22.03 -14.78 2.16
N GLY A 331 22.97 -15.58 1.66
CA GLY A 331 24.24 -15.85 2.33
C GLY A 331 25.12 -14.60 2.51
N GLU A 332 25.19 -13.74 1.48
CA GLU A 332 25.91 -12.45 1.55
C GLU A 332 25.31 -11.50 2.60
N ALA A 333 23.98 -11.37 2.64
CA ALA A 333 23.27 -10.55 3.62
C ALA A 333 23.49 -11.08 5.04
N GLN A 334 23.31 -12.38 5.27
CA GLN A 334 23.56 -12.99 6.59
C GLN A 334 25.01 -12.82 7.03
N LYS A 335 25.99 -13.13 6.16
CA LYS A 335 27.43 -13.00 6.47
C LYS A 335 27.80 -11.56 6.88
N THR A 336 27.24 -10.58 6.20
CA THR A 336 27.50 -9.15 6.48
C THR A 336 26.84 -8.70 7.79
N LEU A 337 25.61 -9.13 8.05
CA LEU A 337 24.83 -8.68 9.22
C LEU A 337 25.11 -9.47 10.51
N MET A 338 25.61 -10.71 10.43
CA MET A 338 25.99 -11.52 11.60
C MET A 338 27.41 -11.24 12.12
N ASN A 339 28.25 -10.53 11.37
CA ASN A 339 29.55 -10.08 11.85
C ASN A 339 29.45 -8.62 12.30
N ALA A 340 29.66 -8.34 13.58
CA ALA A 340 29.44 -7.02 14.17
C ALA A 340 30.23 -5.88 13.49
N GLU A 341 31.49 -6.13 13.09
CA GLU A 341 32.32 -5.15 12.39
C GLU A 341 31.83 -4.89 10.96
N SER A 342 31.50 -5.96 10.23
CA SER A 342 30.97 -5.89 8.87
C SER A 342 29.61 -5.20 8.83
N ARG A 343 28.74 -5.47 9.82
CA ARG A 343 27.46 -4.79 10.03
C ARG A 343 27.69 -3.30 10.30
N ALA A 344 28.54 -2.95 11.27
CA ALA A 344 28.83 -1.55 11.60
C ALA A 344 29.52 -0.78 10.46
N ARG A 345 30.26 -1.46 9.58
CA ARG A 345 30.76 -0.87 8.32
C ARG A 345 29.62 -0.67 7.31
N TYR A 346 28.80 -1.70 7.09
CA TYR A 346 27.66 -1.64 6.16
C TYR A 346 26.66 -0.54 6.54
N ASP A 347 26.30 -0.43 7.82
CA ASP A 347 25.40 0.61 8.33
C ASP A 347 25.96 2.02 8.12
N ARG A 348 27.27 2.20 8.24
CA ARG A 348 27.96 3.46 7.92
C ARG A 348 27.93 3.76 6.42
N GLU A 349 28.16 2.76 5.58
CA GLU A 349 28.10 2.91 4.11
C GLU A 349 26.68 3.24 3.63
N GLN A 350 25.65 2.55 4.13
CA GLN A 350 24.24 2.85 3.81
C GLN A 350 23.85 4.26 4.28
N LYS A 351 24.28 4.67 5.48
CA LYS A 351 24.04 6.03 6.00
C LYS A 351 24.78 7.10 5.19
N ALA A 352 25.97 6.80 4.67
CA ALA A 352 26.72 7.70 3.79
C ALA A 352 26.08 7.79 2.39
N LEU A 353 25.61 6.68 1.82
CA LEU A 353 24.85 6.65 0.57
C LEU A 353 23.59 7.51 0.71
N ALA A 354 22.77 7.27 1.74
CA ALA A 354 21.57 8.07 2.02
C ALA A 354 21.87 9.57 2.22
N ALA A 355 22.99 9.91 2.87
CA ALA A 355 23.43 11.31 3.00
C ALA A 355 23.82 11.95 1.65
N SER A 356 24.42 11.17 0.74
CA SER A 356 24.85 11.60 -0.59
C SER A 356 23.73 11.67 -1.63
N SER A 357 22.68 10.85 -1.50
CA SER A 357 21.71 10.59 -2.57
C SER A 357 20.43 11.43 -2.53
N GLY A 358 20.29 12.40 -1.61
CA GLY A 358 19.02 13.14 -1.51
C GLY A 358 18.85 14.21 -0.44
N GLY A 359 19.94 14.77 0.12
CA GLY A 359 19.81 15.84 1.10
C GLY A 359 19.89 17.24 0.49
N ALA A 360 18.75 17.84 0.17
CA ALA A 360 18.68 19.29 -0.01
C ALA A 360 18.93 19.97 1.33
N THR A 361 19.80 20.98 1.40
CA THR A 361 20.03 21.71 2.66
C THR A 361 18.83 22.62 2.97
N THR A 362 18.41 22.70 4.23
CA THR A 362 17.46 23.73 4.69
C THR A 362 18.08 25.13 4.61
N SER A 363 17.22 26.15 4.66
CA SER A 363 17.63 27.56 4.82
C SER A 363 18.59 27.81 6.00
N ALA A 364 18.51 26.96 7.03
CA ALA A 364 19.32 27.01 8.25
C ALA A 364 20.49 26.00 8.28
N GLY A 365 20.97 25.52 7.13
CA GLY A 365 22.16 24.67 7.04
C GLY A 365 22.00 23.21 7.49
N ARG A 366 20.81 22.81 7.96
CA ARG A 366 20.49 21.42 8.34
C ARG A 366 20.15 20.58 7.11
N GLN A 367 20.66 19.35 7.02
CA GLN A 367 20.32 18.39 5.96
C GLN A 367 18.82 18.04 5.98
N ARG A 368 18.07 18.31 4.90
CA ARG A 368 16.71 17.76 4.72
C ARG A 368 16.83 16.29 4.34
N ARG A 369 15.81 15.52 4.67
CA ARG A 369 15.69 14.08 4.40
C ARG A 369 14.28 13.81 3.85
N PRO A 370 13.99 14.23 2.61
CA PRO A 370 12.63 14.34 2.09
C PRO A 370 11.96 12.96 1.89
N LEU A 371 12.74 11.90 1.66
CA LEU A 371 12.22 10.54 1.56
C LEU A 371 11.78 10.02 2.94
N GLU A 372 12.62 10.19 3.96
CA GLU A 372 12.30 9.82 5.33
C GLU A 372 11.18 10.69 5.91
N ALA A 373 11.13 11.98 5.56
CA ALA A 373 10.03 12.88 5.88
C ALA A 373 8.70 12.37 5.28
N ARG A 374 8.70 12.00 3.99
CA ARG A 374 7.53 11.40 3.32
C ARG A 374 7.10 10.09 3.99
N ASN A 375 8.03 9.20 4.31
CA ASN A 375 7.71 7.92 4.94
C ASN A 375 7.12 8.12 6.35
N ALA A 376 7.71 8.99 7.16
CA ALA A 376 7.17 9.37 8.47
C ALA A 376 5.79 10.05 8.35
N PHE A 377 5.58 10.91 7.34
CA PHE A 377 4.29 11.54 7.08
C PHE A 377 3.20 10.51 6.70
N ILE A 378 3.52 9.51 5.87
CA ILE A 378 2.59 8.42 5.52
C ILE A 378 2.19 7.62 6.77
N MET A 379 3.13 7.35 7.67
CA MET A 379 2.83 6.70 8.96
C MET A 379 1.94 7.59 9.83
N ALA A 380 2.24 8.88 9.92
CA ALA A 380 1.44 9.84 10.68
C ALA A 380 -0.02 9.91 10.18
N GLU A 381 -0.22 10.04 8.87
CA GLU A 381 -1.53 9.99 8.21
C GLU A 381 -2.27 8.66 8.49
N THR A 382 -1.54 7.55 8.56
CA THR A 382 -2.12 6.23 8.83
C THR A 382 -2.63 6.12 10.27
N PHE A 383 -1.87 6.62 11.26
CA PHE A 383 -2.33 6.68 12.65
C PHE A 383 -3.43 7.72 12.87
N PHE A 384 -3.35 8.88 12.20
CA PHE A 384 -4.35 9.93 12.24
C PHE A 384 -5.73 9.42 11.76
N LYS A 385 -5.75 8.65 10.66
CA LYS A 385 -6.98 7.99 10.15
C LYS A 385 -7.53 6.93 11.11
N LYS A 386 -6.66 6.25 11.86
CA LYS A 386 -7.04 5.33 12.95
C LYS A 386 -7.51 6.05 14.23
N LYS A 387 -7.45 7.38 14.28
CA LYS A 387 -7.69 8.23 15.46
C LYS A 387 -6.70 8.01 16.62
N ASP A 388 -5.55 7.40 16.32
CA ASP A 388 -4.42 7.32 17.25
C ASP A 388 -3.60 8.60 17.11
N TYR A 389 -4.08 9.65 17.77
CA TYR A 389 -3.49 10.99 17.64
C TYR A 389 -2.13 11.10 18.34
N ALA A 390 -1.85 10.25 19.33
CA ALA A 390 -0.56 10.18 20.01
C ALA A 390 0.55 9.70 19.06
N GLN A 391 0.34 8.55 18.39
CA GLN A 391 1.31 8.03 17.40
C GLN A 391 1.35 8.90 16.15
N ALA A 392 0.23 9.47 15.71
CA ALA A 392 0.20 10.41 14.61
C ALA A 392 1.07 11.64 14.90
N GLU A 393 0.94 12.26 16.08
CA GLU A 393 1.73 13.43 16.47
C GLU A 393 3.24 13.11 16.54
N LEU A 394 3.60 11.94 17.07
CA LEU A 394 4.99 11.47 17.09
C LEU A 394 5.59 11.39 15.68
N HIS A 395 4.86 10.76 14.74
CA HIS A 395 5.32 10.62 13.36
C HIS A 395 5.30 11.95 12.57
N TYR A 396 4.34 12.84 12.80
CA TYR A 396 4.37 14.19 12.21
C TYR A 396 5.57 15.01 12.74
N ARG A 397 5.92 14.89 14.03
CA ARG A 397 7.14 15.50 14.59
C ARG A 397 8.41 14.92 13.97
N GLN A 398 8.47 13.59 13.75
CA GLN A 398 9.57 12.96 13.02
C GLN A 398 9.67 13.50 11.59
N ALA A 399 8.55 13.55 10.86
CA ALA A 399 8.49 14.09 9.51
C ALA A 399 9.00 15.55 9.44
N SER A 400 8.60 16.39 10.39
CA SER A 400 9.06 17.78 10.51
C SER A 400 10.55 17.90 10.88
N ASN A 401 11.09 16.95 11.65
CA ASN A 401 12.53 16.88 11.94
C ASN A 401 13.37 16.42 10.75
N PHE A 402 12.79 15.62 9.84
CA PHE A 402 13.41 15.21 8.58
C PHE A 402 13.35 16.32 7.54
N ASP A 403 12.22 17.04 7.44
CA ASP A 403 12.05 18.18 6.54
C ASP A 403 11.31 19.38 7.19
N PRO A 404 12.07 20.34 7.79
CA PRO A 404 11.50 21.54 8.40
C PRO A 404 11.06 22.64 7.39
N GLU A 405 11.25 22.42 6.09
CA GLU A 405 10.87 23.36 5.02
C GLU A 405 9.60 22.94 4.28
N GLU A 406 9.02 21.78 4.62
CA GLU A 406 7.78 21.32 4.02
C GLU A 406 6.56 21.85 4.79
N GLY A 407 5.89 22.84 4.20
CA GLY A 407 4.74 23.51 4.79
C GLY A 407 3.55 22.58 5.07
N LEU A 408 3.35 21.55 4.23
CA LEU A 408 2.29 20.55 4.45
C LEU A 408 2.45 19.84 5.81
N ILE A 409 3.68 19.45 6.15
CA ILE A 409 3.98 18.71 7.38
C ILE A 409 3.76 19.60 8.60
N ALA A 410 4.17 20.87 8.54
CA ALA A 410 3.96 21.84 9.62
C ALA A 410 2.46 22.05 9.92
N VAL A 411 1.64 22.18 8.88
CA VAL A 411 0.19 22.37 9.00
C VAL A 411 -0.50 21.10 9.50
N ALA A 412 -0.11 19.92 9.00
CA ALA A 412 -0.65 18.64 9.46
C ALA A 412 -0.32 18.35 10.94
N LEU A 413 0.91 18.63 11.37
CA LEU A 413 1.31 18.53 12.78
C LEU A 413 0.48 19.44 13.69
N ALA A 414 0.28 20.70 13.29
CA ALA A 414 -0.52 21.65 14.06
C ALA A 414 -1.99 21.21 14.15
N TRP A 415 -2.55 20.68 13.06
CA TRP A 415 -3.90 20.10 13.06
C TRP A 415 -4.01 18.85 13.94
N CYS A 416 -2.99 17.97 13.92
CA CYS A 416 -2.93 16.80 14.77
C CYS A 416 -2.93 17.18 16.25
N ILE A 417 -2.14 18.19 16.64
CA ILE A 417 -2.15 18.75 17.99
C ILE A 417 -3.53 19.28 18.37
N PHE A 418 -4.18 20.06 17.49
CA PHE A 418 -5.52 20.58 17.74
C PHE A 418 -6.55 19.47 18.02
N VAL A 419 -6.58 18.41 17.21
CA VAL A 419 -7.60 17.35 17.36
C VAL A 419 -7.25 16.30 18.43
N ASN A 420 -6.01 16.21 18.89
CA ASN A 420 -5.57 15.22 19.87
C ASN A 420 -6.34 15.39 21.22
N PRO A 421 -7.15 14.41 21.65
CA PRO A 421 -7.94 14.49 22.89
C PRO A 421 -7.10 14.22 24.15
N GLU A 422 -5.90 13.66 24.03
CA GLU A 422 -4.99 13.44 25.18
C GLU A 422 -4.36 14.74 25.68
N ARG A 423 -4.40 15.80 24.86
CA ARG A 423 -3.92 17.14 25.24
C ARG A 423 -5.05 17.94 25.90
N ALA A 424 -4.72 18.66 26.97
CA ALA A 424 -5.65 19.61 27.58
C ALA A 424 -6.14 20.63 26.53
N PRO A 425 -7.44 20.99 26.52
CA PRO A 425 -8.04 21.74 25.41
C PRO A 425 -7.41 23.12 25.22
N GLU A 426 -7.15 23.86 26.29
CA GLU A 426 -6.49 25.17 26.23
C GLU A 426 -5.08 25.06 25.62
N GLN A 427 -4.27 24.11 26.11
CA GLN A 427 -2.91 23.89 25.63
C GLN A 427 -2.87 23.47 24.15
N ARG A 428 -3.76 22.56 23.74
CA ARG A 428 -3.81 22.07 22.35
C ARG A 428 -4.29 23.15 21.38
N HIS A 429 -5.20 24.03 21.81
CA HIS A 429 -5.68 25.18 21.03
C HIS A 429 -4.55 26.20 20.86
N ASP A 430 -3.84 26.53 21.93
CA ASP A 430 -2.72 27.48 21.90
C ASP A 430 -1.51 26.99 21.10
N ASP A 431 -1.11 25.73 21.27
CA ASP A 431 -0.02 25.13 20.51
C ASP A 431 -0.36 25.05 19.01
N ALA A 432 -1.59 24.67 18.67
CA ALA A 432 -2.04 24.64 17.28
C ALA A 432 -2.09 26.04 16.67
N ARG A 433 -2.64 27.03 17.40
CA ARG A 433 -2.68 28.44 16.99
C ARG A 433 -1.30 28.96 16.62
N LYS A 434 -0.32 28.85 17.53
CA LYS A 434 1.06 29.32 17.32
C LYS A 434 1.69 28.69 16.08
N ARG A 435 1.58 27.36 15.94
CA ARG A 435 2.15 26.61 14.80
C ARG A 435 1.48 26.95 13.47
N LEU A 436 0.17 27.20 13.45
CA LEU A 436 -0.54 27.62 12.25
C LEU A 436 -0.18 29.06 11.86
N GLU A 437 -0.04 29.97 12.82
CA GLU A 437 0.49 31.31 12.55
C GLU A 437 1.91 31.28 11.97
N GLU A 438 2.80 30.46 12.53
CA GLU A 438 4.15 30.24 11.99
C GLU A 438 4.09 29.66 10.58
N ALA A 439 3.21 28.70 10.31
CA ALA A 439 3.05 28.11 8.98
C ALA A 439 2.51 29.11 7.94
N ILE A 440 1.59 30.00 8.32
CA ILE A 440 1.13 31.11 7.46
C ILE A 440 2.29 32.06 7.18
N LYS A 441 3.03 32.49 8.20
CA LYS A 441 4.17 33.43 8.09
C LYS A 441 5.31 32.85 7.23
N LYS A 442 5.67 31.58 7.41
CA LYS A 442 6.83 30.95 6.75
C LYS A 442 6.50 30.43 5.34
N PHE A 443 5.32 29.84 5.14
CA PHE A 443 4.99 29.12 3.89
C PHE A 443 3.88 29.78 3.07
N ASN A 444 3.28 30.88 3.53
CA ASN A 444 2.14 31.54 2.89
C ASN A 444 1.02 30.54 2.53
N SER A 445 0.63 29.69 3.50
CA SER A 445 -0.30 28.58 3.26
C SER A 445 -1.76 28.96 3.52
N GLY A 446 -2.61 28.78 2.50
CA GLY A 446 -4.05 29.01 2.60
C GLY A 446 -4.76 28.00 3.51
N ASP A 447 -4.33 26.73 3.48
CA ASP A 447 -4.86 25.69 4.39
C ASP A 447 -4.45 25.96 5.84
N ALA A 448 -3.26 26.52 6.09
CA ALA A 448 -2.87 26.98 7.43
C ALA A 448 -3.81 28.09 7.94
N ALA A 449 -4.13 29.06 7.08
CA ALA A 449 -5.09 30.13 7.40
C ALA A 449 -6.51 29.59 7.64
N TYR A 450 -6.98 28.65 6.83
CA TYR A 450 -8.28 28.00 7.03
C TYR A 450 -8.34 27.25 8.37
N LYS A 451 -7.33 26.43 8.67
CA LYS A 451 -7.25 25.70 9.94
C LYS A 451 -7.12 26.63 11.14
N LEU A 452 -6.39 27.75 11.02
CA LEU A 452 -6.31 28.75 12.09
C LEU A 452 -7.69 29.38 12.36
N GLY A 453 -8.47 29.66 11.32
CA GLY A 453 -9.85 30.11 11.47
C GLY A 453 -10.74 29.09 12.19
N ARG A 454 -10.53 27.79 11.92
CA ARG A 454 -11.20 26.69 12.66
C ARG A 454 -10.82 26.66 14.14
N VAL A 455 -9.54 26.83 14.48
CA VAL A 455 -9.06 26.86 15.88
C VAL A 455 -9.64 28.07 16.62
N LEU A 456 -9.60 29.26 16.02
CA LEU A 456 -10.10 30.50 16.66
C LEU A 456 -11.60 30.43 16.96
N ARG A 457 -12.41 29.83 16.07
CA ARG A 457 -13.83 29.58 16.34
C ARG A 457 -14.05 28.63 17.52
N GLU A 458 -13.25 27.57 17.64
CA GLU A 458 -13.34 26.65 18.79
C GLU A 458 -12.97 27.35 20.11
N MET A 459 -12.15 28.41 20.05
CA MET A 459 -11.82 29.31 21.16
C MET A 459 -12.84 30.44 21.37
N GLY A 460 -13.89 30.55 20.54
CA GLY A 460 -14.92 31.59 20.60
C GLY A 460 -14.59 32.92 19.91
N ASP A 461 -13.43 33.07 19.24
CA ASP A 461 -13.09 34.26 18.46
C ASP A 461 -13.64 34.17 17.02
N GLU A 462 -14.95 34.36 16.89
CA GLU A 462 -15.67 34.35 15.62
C GLU A 462 -15.19 35.45 14.64
N ALA A 463 -14.70 36.56 15.18
CA ALA A 463 -14.20 37.70 14.40
C ALA A 463 -12.82 37.40 13.80
N GLY A 464 -11.91 36.84 14.58
CA GLY A 464 -10.63 36.29 14.13
C GLY A 464 -10.83 35.15 13.14
N ALA A 465 -11.72 34.21 13.44
CA ALA A 465 -12.07 33.10 12.54
C ALA A 465 -12.48 33.61 11.15
N THR A 466 -13.39 34.60 11.09
CA THR A 466 -13.83 35.22 9.83
C THR A 466 -12.65 35.81 9.04
N LYS A 467 -11.76 36.56 9.70
CA LYS A 467 -10.58 37.16 9.05
C LYS A 467 -9.65 36.10 8.46
N HIS A 468 -9.45 34.99 9.17
CA HIS A 468 -8.57 33.90 8.73
C HIS A 468 -9.17 33.04 7.61
N PHE A 469 -10.49 32.83 7.58
CA PHE A 469 -11.14 32.23 6.41
C PHE A 469 -11.05 33.14 5.17
N GLN A 470 -11.23 34.45 5.31
CA GLN A 470 -11.01 35.40 4.21
C GLN A 470 -9.54 35.43 3.76
N LEU A 471 -8.58 35.32 4.69
CA LEU A 471 -7.15 35.20 4.36
C LEU A 471 -6.85 33.91 3.58
N ALA A 472 -7.46 32.78 3.96
CA ALA A 472 -7.34 31.52 3.22
C ALA A 472 -7.79 31.66 1.76
N LEU A 473 -8.87 32.42 1.50
CA LEU A 473 -9.35 32.72 0.15
C LEU A 473 -8.46 33.73 -0.61
N ARG A 474 -7.78 34.65 0.07
CA ARG A 474 -6.80 35.55 -0.58
C ARG A 474 -5.55 34.79 -1.04
N ILE A 475 -5.09 33.85 -0.22
CA ILE A 475 -3.92 33.02 -0.53
C ILE A 475 -4.28 31.90 -1.52
N THR A 476 -5.46 31.30 -1.39
CA THR A 476 -5.92 30.18 -2.21
C THR A 476 -7.39 30.40 -2.59
N PRO A 477 -7.67 31.11 -3.71
CA PRO A 477 -9.03 31.48 -4.12
C PRO A 477 -10.02 30.32 -4.23
N ASN A 478 -9.53 29.14 -4.65
CA ASN A 478 -10.34 27.92 -4.81
C ASN A 478 -10.39 27.04 -3.54
N HIS A 479 -10.11 27.57 -2.35
CA HIS A 479 -10.18 26.81 -1.10
C HIS A 479 -11.63 26.53 -0.69
N VAL A 480 -12.19 25.41 -1.18
CA VAL A 480 -13.60 25.01 -1.02
C VAL A 480 -14.13 25.17 0.40
N ASP A 481 -13.40 24.69 1.42
CA ASP A 481 -13.91 24.75 2.79
C ASP A 481 -13.89 26.16 3.39
N ALA A 482 -12.94 27.02 3.01
CA ALA A 482 -12.95 28.43 3.40
C ALA A 482 -14.10 29.18 2.72
N GLN A 483 -14.41 28.88 1.44
CA GLN A 483 -15.57 29.45 0.74
C GLN A 483 -16.89 29.08 1.45
N ARG A 484 -17.01 27.83 1.90
CA ARG A 484 -18.17 27.35 2.67
C ARG A 484 -18.32 28.09 3.99
N GLU A 485 -17.25 28.19 4.79
CA GLU A 485 -17.31 28.86 6.10
C GLU A 485 -17.63 30.37 5.95
N VAL A 486 -17.00 31.08 4.99
CA VAL A 486 -17.31 32.50 4.73
C VAL A 486 -18.78 32.68 4.31
N ARG A 487 -19.28 31.85 3.38
CA ARG A 487 -20.69 31.90 2.95
C ARG A 487 -21.66 31.66 4.12
N ILE A 488 -21.34 30.74 5.04
CA ILE A 488 -22.16 30.50 6.24
C ILE A 488 -22.17 31.73 7.16
N ILE A 489 -21.03 32.38 7.35
CA ILE A 489 -20.92 33.60 8.17
C ILE A 489 -21.70 34.76 7.53
N GLU A 490 -21.62 34.93 6.21
CA GLU A 490 -22.38 35.94 5.46
C GLU A 490 -23.89 35.72 5.55
N MET A 491 -24.36 34.47 5.38
CA MET A 491 -25.78 34.12 5.53
C MET A 491 -26.30 34.37 6.95
N ARG A 492 -25.48 34.12 7.99
CA ARG A 492 -25.85 34.46 9.38
C ARG A 492 -25.98 35.97 9.58
N ARG A 493 -24.99 36.75 9.13
CA ARG A 493 -25.00 38.22 9.23
C ARG A 493 -26.17 38.86 8.47
N ALA A 494 -26.51 38.35 7.29
CA ALA A 494 -27.69 38.81 6.55
C ALA A 494 -28.97 38.60 7.35
N LYS A 495 -29.17 37.39 7.89
CA LYS A 495 -30.34 37.06 8.72
C LYS A 495 -30.43 37.88 10.02
N GLU A 496 -29.29 38.16 10.65
CA GLU A 496 -29.21 39.04 11.83
C GLU A 496 -29.55 40.49 11.49
N ALA A 497 -29.07 41.00 10.34
CA ALA A 497 -29.40 42.32 9.82
C ALA A 497 -30.90 42.45 9.51
N ASP A 498 -31.48 41.48 8.78
CA ASP A 498 -32.91 41.43 8.45
C ASP A 498 -33.77 41.46 9.72
N LYS A 499 -33.45 40.60 10.70
CA LYS A 499 -34.15 40.59 11.99
C LYS A 499 -34.04 41.93 12.73
N SER A 500 -32.85 42.52 12.76
CA SER A 500 -32.66 43.83 13.41
C SER A 500 -33.46 44.95 12.74
N ALA A 501 -33.66 44.86 11.41
CA ALA A 501 -34.48 45.80 10.66
C ALA A 501 -35.98 45.60 10.88
N GLU A 502 -36.44 44.37 11.09
CA GLU A 502 -37.82 44.06 11.51
C GLU A 502 -38.10 44.55 12.93
N ASP A 503 -37.22 44.22 13.89
CA ASP A 503 -37.32 44.66 15.30
C ASP A 503 -37.34 46.20 15.41
N ALA A 504 -36.52 46.89 14.61
CA ALA A 504 -36.51 48.36 14.54
C ALA A 504 -37.81 48.95 13.96
N LYS A 505 -38.39 48.35 12.91
CA LYS A 505 -39.68 48.77 12.35
C LYS A 505 -40.83 48.58 13.34
N ALA A 506 -40.86 47.43 14.02
CA ALA A 506 -41.86 47.14 15.06
C ALA A 506 -41.77 48.15 16.22
N GLY A 507 -40.54 48.44 16.69
CA GLY A 507 -40.29 49.43 17.74
C GLY A 507 -40.66 50.88 17.36
N LEU A 508 -40.59 51.23 16.07
CA LEU A 508 -41.01 52.55 15.57
C LEU A 508 -42.53 52.67 15.52
N LEU A 509 -43.23 51.65 15.00
CA LEU A 509 -44.69 51.60 14.96
C LEU A 509 -45.30 51.61 16.37
N GLY A 510 -44.74 50.84 17.30
CA GLY A 510 -45.20 50.80 18.70
C GLY A 510 -45.07 52.13 19.45
N LYS A 511 -44.23 53.06 18.98
CA LYS A 511 -44.13 54.44 19.50
C LYS A 511 -45.10 55.41 18.82
N LEU A 512 -45.50 55.13 17.58
CA LEU A 512 -46.41 55.98 16.82
C LEU A 512 -47.89 55.79 17.23
N PHE A 513 -48.27 54.58 17.63
CA PHE A 513 -49.64 54.21 18.03
C PHE A 513 -49.93 54.33 19.54
N LYS A 514 -49.02 54.91 20.33
CA LYS A 514 -49.14 55.01 21.80
C LYS A 514 -49.20 56.46 22.30
N ARG A 515 -49.87 57.34 21.55
CA ARG A 515 -49.99 58.77 21.83
C ARG A 515 -51.42 59.26 21.64
#